data_AF-A0A7S2TDR1-F1
#
_entry.id   AF-A0A7S2TDR1-F1
#
_cell.length_a   1.000
_cell.length_b   1.000
_cell.length_c   1.000
_cell.angle_alpha   90.00
_cell.angle_beta   90.00
_cell.angle_gamma   90.00
#
_symmetry.space_group_name_H-M   'P 1'
#
loop_
_entity.id
_entity.type
_entity.pdbx_description
1 polymer ?
#
loop_
_entity_poly.entity_id
_entity_poly.type
_entity_poly.pdbx_seq_one_letter_code
_entity_poly.pdbx_strand_id
1 'polypeptide(L)'
;VDLDFLAEKTEKFTGADLTEICQRAAKLAIRESIQRDVERERMKDDGDMEVDDEDLVPEITREHFEEAMHAARRSVSDQDLMKYSSFAQSMQQQRAAIGGVGATNFRFPQHGLQSNA
;
A
#
# COMPACT_ATOMS: atom_id res chain seq x y z
N VAL A 1 7.69 -12.13 1.98
CA VAL A 1 6.39 -11.90 1.30
C VAL A 1 6.63 -11.95 -0.20
N ASP A 2 5.79 -12.65 -0.96
CA ASP A 2 5.87 -12.68 -2.43
C ASP A 2 4.94 -11.61 -3.02
N LEU A 3 5.54 -10.52 -3.49
CA LEU A 3 4.79 -9.37 -4.02
C LEU A 3 4.25 -9.62 -5.44
N ASP A 4 4.92 -10.47 -6.23
CA ASP A 4 4.47 -10.82 -7.57
C ASP A 4 3.19 -11.67 -7.50
N PHE A 5 3.16 -12.62 -6.56
CA PHE A 5 1.95 -13.38 -6.27
C PHE A 5 0.80 -12.48 -5.79
N LEU A 6 1.08 -11.52 -4.90
CA LEU A 6 0.05 -10.57 -4.45
C LEU A 6 -0.47 -9.71 -5.61
N ALA A 7 0.39 -9.25 -6.51
CA ALA A 7 0.00 -8.49 -7.70
C ALA A 7 -0.93 -9.30 -8.61
N GLU A 8 -0.63 -10.60 -8.81
CA GLU A 8 -1.48 -11.50 -9.59
C GLU A 8 -2.87 -11.68 -8.94
N LYS A 9 -2.95 -11.74 -7.61
CA LYS A 9 -4.21 -11.96 -6.87
C LYS A 9 -5.01 -10.68 -6.60
N THR A 10 -4.49 -9.52 -6.97
CA THR A 10 -5.13 -8.22 -6.70
C THR A 10 -5.54 -7.49 -7.98
N GLU A 11 -5.86 -8.24 -9.04
CA GLU A 11 -6.37 -7.66 -10.28
C GLU A 11 -7.57 -6.73 -10.01
N LYS A 12 -7.52 -5.53 -10.59
CA LYS A 12 -8.54 -4.47 -10.46
C LYS A 12 -8.72 -3.91 -9.03
N PHE A 13 -7.82 -4.22 -8.10
CA PHE A 13 -7.70 -3.47 -6.85
C PHE A 13 -7.15 -2.08 -7.17
N THR A 14 -7.61 -1.08 -6.43
CA THR A 14 -7.05 0.26 -6.49
C THR A 14 -5.83 0.37 -5.58
N GLY A 15 -5.05 1.45 -5.75
CA GLY A 15 -3.96 1.76 -4.81
C GLY A 15 -4.45 1.93 -3.36
N ALA A 16 -5.69 2.40 -3.16
CA ALA A 16 -6.29 2.49 -1.83
C ALA A 16 -6.58 1.10 -1.24
N ASP A 17 -7.13 0.18 -2.05
CA ASP A 17 -7.40 -1.20 -1.61
C ASP A 17 -6.08 -1.92 -1.24
N LEU A 18 -5.04 -1.74 -2.05
CA LEU A 18 -3.70 -2.28 -1.76
C LEU A 18 -3.11 -1.69 -0.48
N THR A 19 -3.29 -0.38 -0.28
CA THR A 19 -2.86 0.30 0.96
C THR A 19 -3.56 -0.28 2.18
N GLU A 20 -4.86 -0.55 2.09
CA GLU A 20 -5.63 -1.16 3.18
C GLU A 20 -5.09 -2.56 3.55
N ILE A 21 -4.75 -3.39 2.56
CA ILE A 21 -4.14 -4.70 2.78
C ILE A 21 -2.82 -4.56 3.56
N CYS A 22 -1.93 -3.68 3.09
CA CYS A 22 -0.64 -3.45 3.75
C CYS A 22 -0.81 -2.94 5.19
N GLN A 23 -1.73 -1.99 5.41
CA GLN A 23 -2.02 -1.47 6.75
C GLN A 23 -2.61 -2.55 7.66
N ARG A 24 -3.43 -3.45 7.13
CA ARG A 24 -4.00 -4.55 7.89
C ARG A 24 -2.94 -5.56 8.30
N ALA A 25 -2.06 -5.95 7.36
CA ALA A 25 -0.92 -6.83 7.65
C ALA A 25 0.01 -6.23 8.73
N ALA A 26 0.33 -4.94 8.62
CA ALA A 26 1.14 -4.24 9.63
C ALA A 26 0.47 -4.22 11.01
N LYS A 27 -0.84 -3.96 11.07
CA LYS A 27 -1.60 -3.99 12.34
C LYS A 27 -1.64 -5.39 12.97
N LEU A 28 -1.71 -6.44 12.15
CA LEU A 28 -1.67 -7.82 12.65
C LEU A 28 -0.30 -8.13 13.26
N ALA A 29 0.79 -7.73 12.60
CA ALA A 29 2.15 -7.89 13.14
C ALA A 29 2.35 -7.17 14.47
N ILE A 30 1.88 -5.92 14.57
CA ILE A 30 1.94 -5.16 15.84
C ILE A 30 1.13 -5.88 16.93
N ARG A 31 -0.04 -6.44 16.59
CA ARG A 31 -0.86 -7.18 17.54
C ARG A 31 -0.18 -8.46 18.02
N GLU A 32 0.49 -9.19 17.12
CA GLU A 32 1.25 -10.40 17.43
C GLU A 32 2.45 -10.08 18.34
N SER A 33 3.22 -9.03 18.01
CA SER A 33 4.35 -8.54 18.82
C SER A 33 3.92 -8.30 20.27
N ILE A 34 2.85 -7.51 20.47
CA ILE A 34 2.29 -7.23 21.80
C ILE A 34 1.85 -8.50 22.53
N GLN A 35 1.23 -9.45 21.82
CA GLN A 35 0.77 -10.70 22.43
C GLN A 35 1.95 -11.57 22.90
N ARG A 36 3.02 -11.64 22.10
CA ARG A 36 4.23 -12.38 22.44
C ARG A 36 4.99 -11.74 23.60
N ASP A 37 5.04 -10.42 23.67
CA ASP A 37 5.64 -9.71 24.81
C ASP A 37 4.90 -10.02 26.11
N VAL A 38 3.56 -9.99 26.10
CA VAL A 38 2.74 -10.34 27.27
C VAL A 38 2.91 -11.81 27.69
N GLU A 39 2.99 -12.74 26.74
CA GLU A 39 3.26 -14.15 27.02
C GLU A 39 4.65 -14.33 27.65
N ARG A 40 5.65 -13.62 27.12
CA ARG A 40 7.02 -13.61 27.64
C ARG A 40 7.07 -13.10 29.08
N GLU A 41 6.39 -11.99 29.39
CA GLU A 41 6.33 -11.44 30.75
C GLU A 41 5.72 -12.44 31.74
N ARG A 42 4.69 -13.20 31.34
CA ARG A 42 4.10 -14.24 32.19
C ARG A 42 5.07 -15.39 32.47
N MET A 43 5.85 -15.81 31.47
CA MET A 43 6.86 -16.84 31.65
C MET A 43 8.01 -16.39 32.58
N LYS A 44 8.37 -15.10 32.56
CA LYS A 44 9.35 -14.52 33.50
C LYS A 44 8.85 -14.62 34.96
N ASP A 45 7.58 -14.31 35.21
CA ASP A 45 6.99 -14.35 36.55
C ASP A 45 6.91 -15.78 37.14
N ASP A 46 6.75 -16.79 36.28
CA ASP A 46 6.70 -18.21 36.69
C ASP A 46 8.09 -18.83 36.97
N GLY A 47 9.17 -18.04 36.82
CA GLY A 47 10.53 -18.39 37.28
C GLY A 47 11.39 -19.14 36.27
N ASP A 48 11.02 -19.17 34.98
CA ASP A 48 11.75 -19.89 33.94
C ASP A 48 12.46 -18.93 32.95
N MET A 49 13.80 -18.95 33.01
CA MET A 49 14.80 -18.41 32.06
C MET A 49 15.11 -16.90 32.01
N GLU A 50 16.40 -16.60 31.74
CA GLU A 50 16.84 -15.33 31.16
C GLU A 50 16.23 -15.18 29.77
N VAL A 51 15.57 -14.06 29.53
CA VAL A 51 14.85 -13.84 28.28
C VAL A 51 15.53 -12.70 27.56
N ASP A 52 16.11 -13.02 26.41
CA ASP A 52 16.77 -12.08 25.51
C ASP A 52 15.79 -10.96 25.12
N ASP A 53 16.24 -9.70 25.07
CA ASP A 53 15.41 -8.53 24.77
C ASP A 53 15.10 -8.39 23.26
N GLU A 54 15.33 -9.45 22.48
CA GLU A 54 14.97 -9.50 21.06
C GLU A 54 13.45 -9.42 20.85
N ASP A 55 13.06 -8.60 19.87
CA ASP A 55 11.70 -8.48 19.36
C ASP A 55 11.28 -9.80 18.71
N LEU A 56 10.20 -10.39 19.23
CA LEU A 56 9.70 -11.69 18.79
C LEU A 56 8.98 -11.62 17.44
N VAL A 57 8.64 -10.41 16.95
CA VAL A 57 7.98 -10.20 15.65
C VAL A 57 8.67 -9.03 14.92
N PRO A 58 9.93 -9.20 14.47
CA PRO A 58 10.72 -8.12 13.89
C PRO A 58 10.22 -7.70 12.50
N GLU A 59 9.45 -8.56 11.82
CA GLU A 59 9.06 -8.38 10.43
C GLU A 59 7.59 -8.73 10.19
N ILE A 60 6.99 -8.04 9.20
CA ILE A 60 5.68 -8.42 8.68
C ILE A 60 5.85 -9.68 7.83
N THR A 61 5.49 -10.82 8.42
CA THR A 61 5.50 -12.14 7.77
C THR A 61 4.41 -12.33 6.71
N ARG A 62 4.49 -13.46 6.00
CA ARG A 62 3.48 -13.91 5.03
C ARG A 62 2.11 -14.16 5.69
N GLU A 63 2.08 -14.69 6.90
CA GLU A 63 0.84 -15.02 7.63
C GLU A 63 -0.02 -13.77 7.87
N HIS A 64 0.61 -12.63 8.17
CA HIS A 64 -0.08 -11.35 8.28
C HIS A 64 -0.77 -10.94 6.97
N PHE A 65 -0.12 -11.19 5.83
CA PHE A 65 -0.70 -10.89 4.52
C PHE A 65 -1.81 -11.87 4.15
N GLU A 66 -1.69 -13.15 4.49
CA GLU A 66 -2.75 -14.15 4.27
C GLU A 66 -4.02 -13.75 5.05
N GLU A 67 -3.88 -13.41 6.32
CA GLU A 67 -4.99 -12.94 7.15
C GLU A 67 -5.53 -11.59 6.67
N ALA A 68 -4.66 -10.66 6.24
CA ALA A 68 -5.10 -9.39 5.66
C ALA A 68 -5.95 -9.60 4.40
N MET A 69 -5.51 -10.50 3.52
CA MET A 69 -6.17 -10.81 2.25
C MET A 69 -7.55 -11.45 2.42
N HIS A 70 -7.82 -12.15 3.52
CA HIS A 70 -9.15 -12.73 3.79
C HIS A 70 -10.28 -11.70 3.85
N ALA A 71 -10.00 -10.46 4.27
CA ALA A 71 -10.98 -9.38 4.32
C ALA A 71 -10.85 -8.40 3.14
N ALA A 72 -9.91 -8.64 2.23
CA ALA A 72 -9.62 -7.73 1.14
C ALA A 72 -10.73 -7.76 0.09
N ARG A 73 -11.15 -6.58 -0.38
CA ARG A 73 -12.16 -6.42 -1.42
C ARG A 73 -11.81 -5.26 -2.34
N ARG A 74 -12.23 -5.37 -3.60
CA ARG A 74 -12.18 -4.25 -4.55
C ARG A 74 -13.18 -3.18 -4.13
N SER A 75 -12.73 -1.93 -4.04
CA SER A 75 -13.64 -0.80 -3.78
C SER A 75 -14.38 -0.32 -5.03
N VAL A 76 -13.84 -0.59 -6.23
CA VAL A 76 -14.41 -0.10 -7.50
C VAL A 76 -15.04 -1.24 -8.30
N SER A 77 -16.31 -1.03 -8.68
CA SER A 77 -17.10 -1.98 -9.45
C SER A 77 -16.65 -2.08 -10.92
N ASP A 78 -16.92 -3.22 -11.57
CA ASP A 78 -16.63 -3.37 -13.00
C ASP A 78 -17.44 -2.38 -13.87
N GLN A 79 -18.63 -1.98 -13.42
CA GLN A 79 -19.44 -0.98 -14.12
C GLN A 79 -18.75 0.39 -14.12
N ASP A 80 -18.15 0.78 -13.01
CA ASP A 80 -17.45 2.05 -12.92
C ASP A 80 -16.13 2.01 -13.71
N LEU A 81 -15.39 0.89 -13.67
CA LEU A 81 -14.24 0.68 -14.56
C LEU A 81 -14.61 0.88 -16.03
N MET A 82 -15.75 0.32 -16.48
CA MET A 82 -16.21 0.46 -17.87
C MET A 82 -16.54 1.91 -18.23
N LYS A 83 -17.22 2.65 -17.33
CA LYS A 83 -17.51 4.08 -17.52
C LYS A 83 -16.23 4.89 -17.63
N TYR A 84 -15.26 4.67 -16.73
CA TYR A 84 -13.96 5.35 -16.75
C TYR A 84 -13.19 5.05 -18.03
N SER A 85 -13.15 3.79 -18.47
CA SER A 85 -12.50 3.40 -19.73
C SER A 85 -13.12 4.09 -20.94
N SER A 86 -14.45 4.11 -21.02
CA SER A 86 -15.18 4.76 -22.13
C SER A 86 -14.93 6.27 -22.16
N PHE A 87 -14.90 6.90 -20.99
CA PHE A 87 -14.59 8.33 -20.86
C PHE A 87 -13.14 8.65 -21.22
N ALA A 88 -12.18 7.82 -20.80
CA ALA A 88 -10.78 7.99 -21.16
C ALA A 88 -10.56 7.88 -22.68
N GLN A 89 -11.19 6.90 -23.32
CA GLN A 89 -11.12 6.71 -24.77
C GLN A 89 -11.72 7.88 -25.55
N SER A 90 -12.89 8.39 -25.13
CA SER A 90 -13.53 9.53 -25.78
C SER A 90 -12.71 10.82 -25.62
N MET A 91 -12.15 11.07 -24.43
CA MET A 91 -11.24 12.19 -24.20
C MET A 91 -9.97 12.09 -25.05
N GLN A 92 -9.39 10.90 -25.20
CA GLN A 92 -8.20 10.70 -26.04
C GLN A 92 -8.51 10.99 -27.52
N GLN A 93 -9.66 10.56 -28.02
CA GLN A 93 -10.11 10.87 -29.39
C GLN A 93 -10.35 12.36 -29.60
N GLN A 94 -10.98 13.05 -28.64
CA GLN A 94 -11.16 14.51 -28.71
C GLN A 94 -9.83 15.27 -28.69
N ARG A 95 -8.86 14.86 -27.86
CA ARG A 95 -7.51 15.45 -27.83
C ARG A 95 -6.75 15.23 -29.15
N ALA A 96 -6.91 14.06 -29.77
CA ALA A 96 -6.34 13.76 -31.08
C ALA A 96 -6.99 14.60 -32.19
N ALA A 97 -8.31 14.83 -32.14
CA ALA A 97 -9.04 15.62 -33.12
C ALA A 97 -8.75 17.14 -33.06
N ILE A 98 -8.35 17.67 -31.90
CA ILE A 98 -8.09 19.11 -31.69
C ILE A 98 -6.60 19.47 -31.89
N GLY A 99 -5.74 18.53 -32.31
CA GLY A 99 -4.35 18.86 -32.68
C GLY A 99 -3.44 19.15 -31.48
N GLY A 100 -3.58 18.42 -30.38
CA GLY A 100 -2.48 18.22 -29.43
C GLY A 100 -1.99 19.43 -28.62
N VAL A 101 -2.83 20.41 -28.32
CA VAL A 101 -2.48 21.50 -27.37
C VAL A 101 -3.21 21.26 -26.04
N GLY A 102 -2.63 20.43 -25.17
CA GLY A 102 -3.26 20.15 -23.88
C GLY A 102 -2.36 19.41 -22.90
N ALA A 103 -1.75 20.18 -22.00
CA ALA A 103 -0.97 19.79 -20.81
C ALA A 103 0.53 19.49 -21.00
N THR A 104 1.27 20.46 -21.53
CA THR A 104 2.70 20.62 -21.22
C THR A 104 2.94 22.05 -20.80
N ASN A 105 2.92 22.32 -19.49
CA ASN A 105 3.76 23.35 -18.84
C ASN A 105 3.42 23.49 -17.36
N PHE A 106 3.51 22.40 -16.61
CA PHE A 106 3.84 22.54 -15.20
C PHE A 106 5.37 22.71 -15.13
N ARG A 107 5.84 23.94 -14.89
CA ARG A 107 7.25 24.25 -14.72
C ARG A 107 7.40 25.10 -13.46
N PHE A 108 8.20 24.62 -12.51
CA PHE A 108 8.53 25.41 -11.32
C PHE A 108 9.28 26.70 -11.73
N PRO A 109 9.08 27.83 -11.00
CA PRO A 109 9.80 29.07 -11.28
C PRO A 109 11.31 28.82 -11.17
N GLN A 110 12.05 29.16 -12.23
CA GLN A 110 13.51 29.15 -12.19
C GLN A 110 13.93 30.45 -11.51
N HIS A 111 14.26 30.38 -10.21
CA HIS A 111 14.80 31.53 -9.49
C HIS A 111 16.12 31.93 -10.14
N GLY A 112 16.05 32.95 -11.00
CA GLY A 112 17.20 33.64 -11.52
C GLY A 112 17.84 34.44 -10.39
N LEU A 113 18.87 33.87 -9.75
CA LEU A 113 19.95 34.69 -9.21
C LEU A 113 20.69 35.28 -10.41
N GLN A 114 20.16 36.41 -10.90
CA GLN A 114 20.95 37.33 -11.71
C GLN A 114 22.03 37.92 -10.81
N SER A 115 23.25 37.86 -11.36
CA SER A 115 24.47 38.52 -10.94
C SER A 115 24.30 39.90 -10.31
N ASN A 116 25.17 40.25 -9.34
CA ASN A 116 26.03 41.43 -9.47
C ASN A 116 27.11 41.48 -8.39
N ALA A 117 28.32 41.84 -8.87
CA ALA A 117 29.55 42.23 -8.16
C ALA A 117 30.38 41.12 -7.51
#